data_AF-A0A8J3S6J2-F1
#
_entry.id   AF-A0A8J3S6J2-F1
#
_cell.length_a   1.000
_cell.length_b   1.000
_cell.length_c   1.000
_cell.angle_alpha   90.00
_cell.angle_beta   90.00
_cell.angle_gamma   90.00
#
_symmetry.space_group_name_H-M   'P 1'
#
loop_
_entity.id
_entity.type
_entity.pdbx_description
1 polymer ?
#
loop_
_entity_poly.entity_id
_entity_poly.type
_entity_poly.pdbx_seq_one_letter_code
_entity_poly.pdbx_strand_id
1 'polypeptide(L)'
;MIPVQRAPEFSAEERIRPEVSDLVAETHGKALAVLQRLLKPHGFRAVRVHTIGMRLRGDGMPWPKASVTHHAPDLTVYGDAGRVVATVTVGLRAGCYLVSLPPAGVDCRTVTADRPHTVVNMIRAAAKAAA
;
A
#
# COMPACT_ATOMS: atom_id res chain seq x y z
N MET A 1 -1.26 -35.08 27.35
CA MET A 1 -1.08 -35.12 25.88
C MET A 1 -1.80 -33.89 25.33
N ILE A 2 -1.05 -32.81 25.07
CA ILE A 2 -1.62 -31.50 24.68
C ILE A 2 -1.53 -31.42 23.15
N PRO A 3 -2.63 -31.11 22.42
CA PRO A 3 -2.55 -30.95 20.98
C PRO A 3 -1.71 -29.72 20.64
N VAL A 4 -0.61 -29.93 19.92
CA VAL A 4 0.19 -28.89 19.29
C VAL A 4 -0.72 -28.17 18.29
N GLN A 5 -1.10 -26.93 18.61
CA GLN A 5 -1.83 -26.11 17.66
C GLN A 5 -0.95 -25.84 16.45
N ARG A 6 -1.50 -26.16 15.28
CA ARG A 6 -0.96 -25.83 13.96
C ARG A 6 -0.58 -24.35 13.95
N ALA A 7 0.67 -24.06 13.58
CA ALA A 7 1.11 -22.71 13.29
C ALA A 7 0.12 -22.06 12.29
N PRO A 8 -0.18 -20.75 12.41
CA PRO A 8 -1.04 -20.09 11.43
C PRO A 8 -0.42 -20.28 10.06
N GLU A 9 -1.15 -20.98 9.20
CA GLU A 9 -0.84 -21.13 7.78
C GLU A 9 -0.91 -19.73 7.20
N PHE A 10 0.24 -19.05 7.08
CA PHE A 10 0.37 -17.80 6.34
C PHE A 10 -0.09 -18.10 4.92
N SER A 11 -1.29 -17.63 4.57
CA SER A 11 -1.86 -17.80 3.23
C SER A 11 -0.84 -17.37 2.18
N ALA A 12 -0.66 -18.22 1.16
CA ALA A 12 0.23 -18.05 0.02
C ALA A 12 -0.12 -16.85 -0.91
N GLU A 13 -0.87 -15.88 -0.40
CA GLU A 13 -1.18 -14.59 -1.03
C GLU A 13 -0.29 -13.46 -0.50
N GLU A 14 0.88 -13.80 0.05
CA GLU A 14 2.01 -12.88 0.12
C GLU A 14 2.47 -12.58 -1.32
N ARG A 15 1.63 -11.84 -2.07
CA ARG A 15 1.95 -11.13 -3.29
C ARG A 15 3.29 -10.49 -3.02
N ILE A 16 4.33 -10.99 -3.69
CA ILE A 16 5.73 -10.60 -3.50
C ILE A 16 5.79 -9.07 -3.61
N ARG A 17 5.70 -8.39 -2.47
CA ARG A 17 5.77 -6.93 -2.42
C ARG A 17 7.23 -6.63 -2.68
N PRO A 18 7.55 -5.92 -3.76
CA PRO A 18 8.93 -5.79 -4.14
C PRO A 18 9.68 -5.02 -3.06
N GLU A 19 10.82 -5.58 -2.67
CA GLU A 19 11.75 -4.93 -1.78
C GLU A 19 12.24 -3.65 -2.46
N VAL A 20 12.25 -2.54 -1.73
CA VAL A 20 12.69 -1.24 -2.19
C VAL A 20 13.76 -0.71 -1.26
N SER A 21 14.68 0.10 -1.77
CA SER A 21 15.62 0.82 -0.92
C SER A 21 14.91 1.92 -0.13
N ASP A 22 15.51 2.36 0.98
CA ASP A 22 14.97 3.44 1.82
C ASP A 22 14.68 4.72 1.03
N LEU A 23 15.58 5.07 0.09
CA LEU A 23 15.41 6.23 -0.78
C LEU A 23 14.17 6.10 -1.68
N VAL A 24 13.91 4.90 -2.20
CA VAL A 24 12.73 4.63 -3.02
C VAL A 24 11.47 4.65 -2.15
N ALA A 25 11.51 4.05 -0.96
CA ALA A 25 10.39 4.09 0.00
C ALA A 25 10.04 5.53 0.41
N GLU A 26 11.03 6.38 0.67
CA GLU A 26 10.83 7.79 1.00
C GLU A 26 10.23 8.56 -0.19
N THR A 27 10.75 8.34 -1.40
CA THR A 27 10.25 8.96 -2.63
C THR A 27 8.79 8.57 -2.89
N HIS A 28 8.46 7.29 -2.75
CA HIS A 28 7.09 6.79 -2.85
C HIS A 28 6.19 7.40 -1.77
N GLY A 29 6.70 7.52 -0.53
CA GLY A 29 6.01 8.20 0.56
C GLY A 29 5.66 9.65 0.24
N LYS A 30 6.59 10.41 -0.37
CA LYS A 30 6.33 11.79 -0.82
C LYS A 30 5.24 11.84 -1.90
N ALA A 31 5.28 10.95 -2.88
CA ALA A 31 4.26 10.88 -3.93
C ALA A 31 2.86 10.56 -3.36
N LEU A 32 2.76 9.63 -2.40
CA LEU A 32 1.49 9.32 -1.73
C LEU A 32 1.02 10.46 -0.81
N ALA A 33 1.94 11.24 -0.24
CA ALA A 33 1.61 12.43 0.55
C ALA A 33 0.87 13.48 -0.29
N VAL A 34 1.24 13.64 -1.55
CA VAL A 34 0.55 14.54 -2.49
C VAL A 34 -0.89 14.06 -2.70
N LEU A 35 -1.10 12.77 -2.99
CA LEU A 35 -2.44 12.20 -3.15
C LEU A 35 -3.29 12.36 -1.89
N GLN A 36 -2.72 12.09 -0.71
CA GLN A 36 -3.40 12.28 0.57
C GLN A 36 -3.85 13.73 0.78
N ARG A 37 -3.00 14.71 0.42
CA ARG A 37 -3.35 16.14 0.49
C ARG A 37 -4.45 16.52 -0.48
N LEU A 38 -4.45 15.97 -1.70
CA LEU A 38 -5.49 16.24 -2.70
C LEU A 38 -6.83 15.58 -2.36
N LEU A 39 -6.82 14.43 -1.69
CA LEU A 39 -8.03 13.71 -1.29
C LEU A 39 -8.73 14.35 -0.09
N LYS A 40 -7.99 14.98 0.82
CA LYS A 40 -8.52 15.55 2.06
C LYS A 40 -9.63 16.60 1.86
N PRO A 41 -9.51 17.59 0.93
CA PRO A 41 -10.60 18.54 0.65
C PRO A 41 -11.88 17.89 0.11
N HIS A 42 -11.80 16.66 -0.41
CA HIS A 42 -12.93 15.93 -0.94
C HIS A 42 -13.61 15.01 0.09
N GLY A 43 -13.26 15.13 1.38
CA GLY A 43 -13.88 14.35 2.46
C GLY A 43 -13.29 12.95 2.65
N PHE A 44 -12.36 12.52 1.80
CA PHE A 44 -11.76 11.19 1.94
C PHE A 44 -10.73 11.15 3.06
N ARG A 45 -10.82 10.09 3.88
CA ARG A 45 -9.75 9.73 4.81
C ARG A 45 -8.76 8.82 4.10
N ALA A 46 -7.55 9.31 3.85
CA ALA A 46 -6.48 8.52 3.24
C ALA A 46 -5.38 8.23 4.27
N VAL A 47 -5.03 6.95 4.43
CA VAL A 47 -4.06 6.44 5.41
C VAL A 47 -2.92 5.79 4.66
N ARG A 48 -1.68 6.19 4.98
CA ARG A 48 -0.49 5.57 4.41
C ARG A 48 -0.08 4.37 5.25
N VAL A 49 0.19 3.26 4.59
CA VAL A 49 0.63 2.01 5.21
C VAL A 49 2.06 1.73 4.72
N HIS A 50 2.99 1.65 5.66
CA HIS A 50 4.36 1.22 5.41
C HIS A 50 4.51 -0.21 5.89
N THR A 51 5.04 -1.09 5.04
CA THR A 51 5.37 -2.47 5.42
C THR A 51 6.88 -2.61 5.48
N ILE A 52 7.39 -3.08 6.62
CA ILE A 52 8.81 -3.33 6.86
C ILE A 52 8.94 -4.80 7.26
N GLY A 53 9.69 -5.56 6.47
CA GLY A 53 10.07 -6.93 6.80
C GLY A 53 11.32 -6.94 7.67
N MET A 54 11.29 -7.70 8.77
CA MET A 54 12.47 -7.94 9.60
C MET A 54 12.80 -9.44 9.56
N ARG A 55 14.00 -9.79 9.07
CA ARG A 55 14.47 -11.18 9.11
C ARG A 55 15.52 -11.35 10.20
N LEU A 56 15.16 -12.11 11.23
CA LEU A 56 16.08 -12.56 12.27
C LEU A 56 16.85 -13.78 11.74
N ARG A 57 18.19 -13.72 11.71
CA ARG A 57 19.02 -14.90 11.43
C ARG A 57 19.19 -15.69 12.73
N GLY A 58 18.86 -16.97 12.69
CA GLY A 58 18.91 -17.90 13.83
C GLY A 58 20.31 -18.49 14.09
N ASP A 59 21.37 -17.75 13.79
CA ASP A 59 22.77 -18.21 13.91
C ASP A 59 23.42 -17.81 15.25
N GLY A 60 22.64 -17.30 16.22
CA GLY A 60 23.14 -16.96 17.56
C GLY A 60 24.07 -15.75 17.60
N MET A 61 24.18 -15.00 16.50
CA MET A 61 25.01 -13.80 16.41
C MET A 61 24.40 -12.61 17.16
N PRO A 62 25.21 -11.79 17.86
CA PRO A 62 24.71 -10.61 18.54
C PRO A 62 24.11 -9.59 17.56
N TRP A 63 23.03 -8.95 18.01
CA TRP A 63 22.42 -7.77 17.39
C TRP A 63 23.50 -6.74 16.98
N PRO A 64 23.44 -6.08 15.79
CA PRO A 64 22.34 -5.96 14.85
C PRO A 64 22.74 -6.49 13.46
N LYS A 65 22.63 -7.80 13.20
CA LYS A 65 22.74 -8.37 11.84
C LYS A 65 21.38 -8.86 11.30
N ALA A 66 20.28 -8.31 11.81
CA ALA A 66 18.96 -8.51 11.21
C ALA A 66 18.91 -7.75 9.88
N SER A 67 18.59 -8.44 8.78
CA SER A 67 18.35 -7.75 7.51
C SER A 67 16.95 -7.13 7.55
N VAL A 68 16.89 -5.81 7.38
CA VAL A 68 15.66 -5.05 7.26
C VAL A 68 15.34 -4.91 5.78
N THR A 69 14.11 -5.26 5.40
CA THR A 69 13.57 -5.11 4.05
C THR A 69 12.47 -4.06 4.09
N HIS A 70 12.57 -3.03 3.25
CA HIS A 70 11.48 -2.07 3.06
C HIS A 70 10.62 -2.50 1.87
N HIS A 71 9.30 -2.41 1.99
CA HIS A 71 8.39 -2.60 0.86
C HIS A 71 7.81 -1.26 0.39
N ALA A 72 7.35 -1.22 -0.86
CA ALA A 72 6.69 -0.03 -1.40
C ALA A 72 5.49 0.36 -0.50
N PRO A 73 5.40 1.64 -0.08
CA PRO A 73 4.29 2.10 0.74
C PRO A 73 2.99 2.12 -0.08
N ASP A 74 1.89 1.88 0.62
CA ASP A 74 0.54 1.93 0.08
C ASP A 74 -0.24 3.09 0.69
N LEU A 75 -1.25 3.58 -0.03
CA LEU A 75 -2.23 4.54 0.46
C LEU A 75 -3.61 3.92 0.36
N THR A 76 -4.21 3.64 1.52
CA THR A 76 -5.59 3.14 1.61
C THR A 76 -6.53 4.33 1.78
N VAL A 77 -7.56 4.41 0.95
CA VAL A 77 -8.54 5.50 0.94
C VAL A 77 -9.89 4.99 1.38
N TYR A 78 -10.46 5.65 2.38
CA TYR A 78 -11.75 5.33 2.98
C TYR A 78 -12.79 6.38 2.59
N GLY A 79 -14.00 5.92 2.24
CA GLY A 79 -15.18 6.76 2.04
C GLY A 79 -15.99 6.95 3.32
N ASP A 80 -17.14 7.63 3.20
CA ASP A 80 -17.95 8.11 4.33
C ASP A 80 -18.46 6.99 5.27
N ALA A 81 -18.63 5.77 4.76
CA ALA A 81 -19.05 4.60 5.56
C ALA A 81 -17.87 3.79 6.17
N GLY A 82 -16.65 4.33 6.15
CA GLY A 82 -15.45 3.62 6.63
C GLY A 82 -15.02 2.44 5.74
N ARG A 83 -15.65 2.27 4.57
CA ARG A 83 -15.29 1.25 3.59
C ARG A 83 -14.09 1.70 2.75
N VAL A 84 -13.24 0.76 2.38
CA VAL A 84 -12.12 1.02 1.46
C VAL A 84 -12.69 1.28 0.06
N VAL A 85 -12.42 2.48 -0.45
CA VAL A 85 -12.82 2.91 -1.79
C VAL A 85 -11.68 2.69 -2.78
N ALA A 86 -10.43 2.83 -2.31
CA ALA A 86 -9.26 2.64 -3.15
C ALA A 86 -8.03 2.22 -2.35
N THR A 87 -7.14 1.51 -3.01
CA THR A 87 -5.75 1.31 -2.56
C THR A 87 -4.82 1.80 -3.65
N VAL A 88 -3.85 2.64 -3.30
CA VAL A 88 -2.88 3.19 -4.24
C VAL A 88 -1.46 2.82 -3.83
N THR A 89 -0.73 2.18 -4.72
CA THR A 89 0.70 1.88 -4.56
C THR A 89 1.49 2.66 -5.60
N VAL A 90 2.76 2.98 -5.33
CA VAL A 90 3.66 3.55 -6.35
C VAL A 90 4.43 2.41 -7.01
N GLY A 91 4.41 2.35 -8.34
CA GLY A 91 5.14 1.34 -9.11
C GLY A 91 6.65 1.45 -8.90
N LEU A 92 7.34 0.29 -8.94
CA LEU A 92 8.78 0.15 -8.66
C LEU A 92 9.70 1.06 -9.47
N ARG A 93 9.33 1.35 -10.72
CA ARG A 93 10.00 2.36 -11.53
C ARG A 93 9.20 3.64 -11.32
N ALA A 94 9.76 4.57 -10.55
CA ALA A 94 9.14 5.82 -10.12
C ALA A 94 8.52 6.63 -11.28
N GLY A 95 7.29 6.27 -11.65
CA GLY A 95 6.65 6.81 -12.86
C GLY A 95 5.17 6.47 -12.99
N CYS A 96 4.62 5.63 -12.12
CA CYS A 96 3.18 5.36 -12.10
C CYS A 96 2.63 5.07 -10.70
N TYR A 97 1.34 5.38 -10.54
CA TYR A 97 0.47 4.92 -9.48
C TYR A 97 -0.27 3.67 -9.96
N LEU A 98 -0.30 2.65 -9.12
CA LEU A 98 -1.15 1.47 -9.26
C LEU A 98 -2.37 1.69 -8.37
N VAL A 99 -3.55 1.77 -8.96
CA VAL A 99 -4.81 2.13 -8.28
C VAL A 99 -5.77 0.96 -8.38
N SER A 100 -6.09 0.35 -7.24
CA SER A 100 -7.16 -0.62 -7.10
C SER A 100 -8.42 0.08 -6.61
N LEU A 101 -9.57 -0.17 -7.25
CA LEU A 101 -10.87 0.41 -6.90
C LEU A 101 -11.88 -0.74 -6.69
N PRO A 102 -11.87 -1.38 -5.52
CA PRO A 102 -12.75 -2.52 -5.24
C PRO A 102 -14.24 -2.24 -5.52
N PRO A 103 -14.81 -1.07 -5.16
CA PRO A 103 -16.23 -0.81 -5.42
C PRO A 103 -16.58 -0.70 -6.90
N ALA A 104 -15.62 -0.38 -7.77
CA ALA A 104 -15.81 -0.30 -9.21
C ALA A 104 -15.47 -1.61 -9.94
N GLY A 105 -15.14 -2.68 -9.21
CA GLY A 105 -14.68 -3.95 -9.79
C GLY A 105 -13.34 -3.83 -10.54
N VAL A 106 -12.54 -2.81 -10.24
CA VAL A 106 -11.25 -2.60 -10.90
C VAL A 106 -10.14 -3.11 -10.00
N ASP A 107 -9.55 -4.24 -10.39
CA ASP A 107 -8.49 -4.89 -9.62
C ASP A 107 -7.20 -4.07 -9.60
N CYS A 108 -6.81 -3.47 -10.74
CA CYS A 108 -5.65 -2.58 -10.80
C CYS A 108 -5.66 -1.72 -12.08
N ARG A 109 -5.47 -0.41 -11.94
CA ARG A 109 -5.21 0.52 -13.03
C ARG A 109 -3.88 1.24 -12.83
N THR A 110 -3.12 1.35 -13.91
CA THR A 110 -1.87 2.11 -13.92
C THR A 110 -2.15 3.54 -14.38
N VAL A 111 -1.72 4.53 -13.60
CA VAL A 111 -1.80 5.95 -13.92
C VAL A 111 -0.41 6.55 -13.84
N THR A 112 -0.01 7.38 -14.78
CA THR A 112 1.33 8.00 -14.75
C THR A 112 1.47 8.95 -13.56
N ALA A 113 2.68 9.01 -12.98
CA ALA A 113 2.94 9.76 -11.76
C ALA A 113 2.83 11.29 -11.93
N ASP A 114 2.92 11.79 -13.17
CA ASP A 114 2.70 13.21 -13.52
C ASP A 114 1.22 13.64 -13.38
N ARG A 115 0.30 12.69 -13.17
CA ARG A 115 -1.15 12.96 -13.16
C ARG A 115 -1.83 12.54 -11.84
N PRO A 116 -1.43 13.10 -10.70
CA PRO A 116 -2.05 12.75 -9.40
C PRO A 116 -3.54 13.12 -9.35
N HIS A 117 -3.97 14.16 -10.06
CA HIS A 117 -5.38 14.55 -10.17
C HIS A 117 -6.24 13.48 -10.87
N THR A 118 -5.68 12.74 -11.82
CA THR A 118 -6.39 11.63 -12.48
C THR A 118 -6.70 10.52 -11.49
N VAL A 119 -5.76 10.19 -10.59
CA VAL A 119 -5.98 9.23 -9.51
C VAL A 119 -7.12 9.69 -8.60
N VAL A 120 -7.13 10.95 -8.19
CA VAL A 120 -8.20 11.51 -7.33
C VAL A 120 -9.56 11.46 -8.02
N ASN A 121 -9.64 11.81 -9.30
CA ASN A 121 -10.89 11.76 -10.06
C ASN A 121 -11.40 10.33 -10.20
N MET A 122 -10.52 9.34 -10.39
CA MET A 122 -10.89 7.93 -10.41
C MET A 122 -11.46 7.46 -9.07
N ILE A 123 -10.81 7.83 -7.96
CA ILE A 123 -11.28 7.48 -6.61
C ILE A 123 -12.65 8.11 -6.34
N ARG A 124 -12.85 9.38 -6.71
CA ARG A 124 -14.15 10.06 -6.58
C ARG A 124 -15.25 9.38 -7.39
N ALA A 125 -14.95 9.00 -8.63
CA ALA A 125 -15.90 8.28 -9.48
C ALA A 125 -16.27 6.91 -8.87
N ALA A 126 -15.29 6.17 -8.36
CA ALA A 126 -15.53 4.89 -7.68
C ALA A 126 -16.33 5.05 -6.39
N ALA A 127 -16.06 6.10 -5.60
CA ALA A 127 -16.84 6.40 -4.40
C ALA A 127 -18.31 6.65 -4.72
N LYS A 128 -18.58 7.40 -5.81
CA LYS A 128 -19.95 7.67 -6.27
C LYS A 128 -20.67 6.43 -6.77
N ALA A 129 -19.95 5.50 -7.41
CA ALA A 129 -20.54 4.23 -7.87
C ALA A 129 -20.87 3.27 -6.71
N ALA A 130 -20.28 3.50 -5.53
CA ALA A 130 -20.44 2.67 -4.34
C ALA A 130 -21.49 3.20 -3.33
N ALA A 131 -21.98 4.42 -3.55
CA ALA A 131 -22.98 5.11 -2.74
C ALA A 131 -24.39 4.86 -3.31
#